data_AF-A0A8T3XNS7-F1
#
_entry.id   AF-A0A8T3XNS7-F1
#
_cell.length_a   1.000
_cell.length_b   1.000
_cell.length_c   1.000
_cell.angle_alpha   90.00
_cell.angle_beta   90.00
_cell.angle_gamma   90.00
#
_symmetry.space_group_name_H-M   'P 1'
#
loop_
_entity.id
_entity.type
_entity.pdbx_description
1 polymer ?
#
loop_
_entity_poly.entity_id
_entity_poly.type
_entity_poly.pdbx_seq_one_letter_code
_entity_poly.pdbx_strand_id
1 'polypeptide(L)' 'SWFFLNNLAAICLHRLSKNHYQKYIKKILEASMQDILWQGYIGFHSELSSSSKLKAEGCKAQAWSSALFIELVKELKR' A
#
# COMPACT_ATOMS: atom_id res chain seq x y z
N SER A 1 5.48 -9.93 -0.71
CA SER A 1 5.72 -8.48 -0.67
C SER A 1 5.17 -7.90 0.63
N TRP A 2 5.67 -6.76 1.10
CA TRP A 2 5.26 -6.13 2.37
C TRP A 2 4.49 -4.84 2.09
N PHE A 3 3.27 -4.70 2.59
CA PHE A 3 2.46 -3.50 2.33
C PHE A 3 3.06 -2.23 2.90
N PHE A 4 3.65 -2.31 4.10
CA PHE A 4 4.43 -1.21 4.69
C PHE A 4 5.51 -0.67 3.73
N LEU A 5 6.37 -1.54 3.21
CA LEU A 5 7.46 -1.13 2.31
C LEU A 5 6.94 -0.61 0.97
N ASN A 6 5.87 -1.22 0.44
CA ASN A 6 5.27 -0.76 -0.81
C ASN A 6 4.72 0.66 -0.66
N ASN A 7 3.93 0.91 0.39
CA ASN A 7 3.36 2.23 0.65
C ASN A 7 4.45 3.29 0.91
N LEU A 8 5.49 2.94 1.67
CA LEU A 8 6.67 3.81 1.84
C LEU A 8 7.36 4.11 0.51
N ALA A 9 7.55 3.10 -0.35
CA ALA A 9 8.15 3.30 -1.67
C ALA A 9 7.31 4.25 -2.53
N ALA A 10 5.99 4.12 -2.53
CA ALA A 10 5.11 5.04 -3.26
C ALA A 10 5.22 6.49 -2.77
N ILE A 11 5.34 6.72 -1.44
CA ILE A 11 5.60 8.05 -0.87
C ILE A 11 6.95 8.59 -1.37
N CYS A 12 8.01 7.79 -1.31
CA CYS A 12 9.34 8.20 -1.80
C CYS A 12 9.32 8.54 -3.29
N LEU A 13 8.64 7.73 -4.12
CA LEU A 13 8.51 7.97 -5.56
C LEU A 13 7.69 9.23 -5.85
N HIS A 14 6.63 9.49 -5.09
CA HIS A 14 5.83 10.72 -5.21
C HIS A 14 6.68 11.96 -4.95
N ARG A 15 7.47 11.94 -3.87
CA ARG A 15 8.37 13.04 -3.49
C ARG A 15 9.53 13.23 -4.46
N LEU A 16 10.04 12.15 -5.03
CA LEU A 16 11.15 12.21 -5.99
C LEU A 16 10.70 12.76 -7.34
N SER A 17 9.66 12.17 -7.95
CA SER A 17 9.10 12.63 -9.22
C SER A 17 7.74 12.00 -9.49
N LYS A 18 6.67 12.66 -9.03
CA LYS A 18 5.28 12.17 -9.19
C LYS A 18 4.89 11.87 -10.64
N ASN A 19 5.34 12.68 -11.59
CA ASN A 19 4.99 12.50 -13.01
C ASN A 19 5.71 11.30 -13.62
N HIS A 20 7.01 11.14 -13.33
CA HIS A 20 7.79 10.03 -13.87
C HIS A 20 7.33 8.68 -13.31
N TYR A 21 7.00 8.63 -12.02
CA TYR A 21 6.66 7.38 -11.33
C TYR A 21 5.15 7.13 -11.17
N GLN A 22 4.29 7.96 -11.76
CA GLN A 22 2.83 7.93 -11.58
C GLN A 22 2.23 6.52 -11.75
N LYS A 23 2.70 5.78 -12.77
CA LYS A 23 2.23 4.41 -13.05
C LYS A 23 2.50 3.45 -11.90
N TYR A 24 3.68 3.54 -11.26
CA TYR A 24 4.07 2.67 -10.17
C TYR A 24 3.35 3.04 -8.87
N ILE A 25 3.27 4.34 -8.58
CA ILE A 25 2.53 4.88 -7.43
C ILE A 25 1.07 4.40 -7.48
N LYS A 26 0.42 4.54 -8.65
CA LYS A 26 -0.97 4.10 -8.85
C LYS A 26 -1.14 2.60 -8.59
N LYS A 27 -0.25 1.76 -9.14
CA LYS A 27 -0.31 0.31 -8.91
C LYS A 27 -0.15 -0.08 -7.44
N ILE A 28 0.74 0.59 -6.71
CA ILE A 28 0.93 0.36 -5.28
C ILE A 28 -0.32 0.77 -4.50
N LEU A 29 -0.89 1.93 -4.82
CA LEU A 29 -2.12 2.41 -4.20
C LEU A 29 -3.28 1.43 -4.44
N GLU A 30 -3.50 1.01 -5.68
CA GLU A 30 -4.55 0.06 -6.05
C GLU A 30 -4.39 -1.29 -5.35
N ALA A 31 -3.17 -1.82 -5.28
CA ALA A 31 -2.90 -3.06 -4.56
C ALA A 31 -3.20 -2.95 -3.05
N SER A 32 -2.85 -1.81 -2.45
CA SER A 32 -3.08 -1.54 -1.04
C SER A 32 -4.57 -1.30 -0.73
N MET A 33 -5.28 -0.61 -1.61
CA MET A 33 -6.74 -0.45 -1.56
C MET A 33 -7.46 -1.79 -1.70
N GLN A 34 -6.99 -2.67 -2.59
CA GLN A 34 -7.59 -3.98 -2.76
C GLN A 34 -7.51 -4.81 -1.49
N ASP A 35 -6.38 -4.75 -0.77
CA ASP A 35 -6.22 -5.46 0.50
C ASP A 35 -7.16 -4.89 1.58
N ILE A 36 -7.10 -3.59 1.85
CA ILE A 36 -7.85 -2.98 2.96
C ILE A 36 -9.38 -3.02 2.77
N LEU A 37 -9.85 -3.01 1.51
CA LEU A 37 -11.29 -2.97 1.20
C LEU A 37 -11.89 -4.37 1.00
N TRP A 38 -11.10 -5.34 0.50
CA TRP A 38 -11.66 -6.59 -0.03
C TRP A 38 -10.90 -7.85 0.40
N GLN A 39 -9.79 -7.74 1.12
CA GLN A 39 -9.03 -8.90 1.59
C GLN A 39 -8.71 -8.82 3.08
N GLY A 40 -8.10 -9.88 3.61
CA GLY A 40 -7.67 -9.92 5.01
C GLY A 40 -8.84 -9.68 5.96
N TYR A 41 -8.74 -8.61 6.75
CA TYR A 41 -9.82 -8.08 7.57
C TYR A 41 -10.22 -6.70 7.06
N ILE A 42 -11.49 -6.53 6.71
CA ILE A 42 -12.01 -5.28 6.15
C ILE A 42 -11.67 -4.11 7.07
N GLY A 43 -11.12 -3.05 6.49
CA GLY A 43 -10.70 -1.85 7.22
C GLY A 43 -9.32 -1.96 7.86
N PHE A 44 -8.66 -3.11 7.76
CA PHE A 44 -7.31 -3.32 8.26
C PHE A 44 -6.38 -3.78 7.14
N HIS A 45 -5.14 -3.30 7.20
CA HIS A 45 -4.14 -3.66 6.21
C HIS A 45 -3.38 -4.91 6.66
N SER A 46 -3.23 -5.88 5.77
CA SER A 46 -2.38 -7.03 5.97
C SER A 46 -0.90 -6.63 6.04
N GLU A 47 -0.08 -7.47 6.65
CA GLU A 47 1.37 -7.32 6.71
C GLU A 47 2.00 -7.64 5.35
N LEU A 48 1.62 -8.79 4.81
CA LEU A 48 2.20 -9.36 3.61
C LEU A 48 1.13 -9.54 2.53
N SER A 49 1.60 -9.52 1.29
CA SER A 49 0.88 -10.02 0.15
C SER A 49 1.71 -10.99 -0.67
N SER A 50 1.06 -12.03 -1.19
CA SER A 50 1.67 -12.85 -2.24
C SER A 50 1.98 -11.97 -3.46
N SER A 51 3.23 -11.95 -3.92
CA SER A 51 3.65 -11.09 -5.04
C SER A 51 3.00 -11.48 -6.37
N SER A 52 2.52 -12.72 -6.52
CA SER A 52 1.92 -13.23 -7.76
C SER A 52 0.39 -13.18 -7.76
N LYS A 53 -0.24 -13.26 -6.59
CA LYS A 53 -1.71 -13.38 -6.45
C LYS A 53 -2.35 -12.26 -5.64
N LEU A 54 -1.55 -11.34 -5.09
CA LEU A 54 -1.98 -10.31 -4.15
C LEU A 54 -2.90 -10.90 -3.07
N LYS A 55 -2.49 -12.00 -2.45
CA LYS A 55 -3.28 -12.65 -1.38
C LYS A 55 -2.82 -12.11 -0.03
N ALA A 56 -3.75 -11.66 0.81
CA ALA A 56 -3.50 -11.30 2.20
C ALA A 56 -2.83 -12.44 2.99
N GLU A 57 -1.64 -12.18 3.52
CA GLU A 57 -0.80 -13.12 4.27
C GLU A 57 -0.15 -12.44 5.49
N GLY A 58 0.36 -13.25 6.42
CA GLY A 58 0.90 -12.76 7.69
C GLY A 58 -0.19 -12.21 8.63
N CYS A 59 0.15 -11.17 9.40
CA CYS A 59 -0.83 -10.47 10.22
C CYS A 59 -1.84 -9.70 9.35
N LYS A 60 -3.14 -9.96 9.49
CA LYS A 60 -4.21 -9.32 8.68
C LYS A 60 -4.63 -7.95 9.19
N ALA A 61 -4.15 -7.54 10.35
CA ALA A 61 -4.41 -6.25 10.96
C ALA A 61 -3.11 -5.60 11.43
N GLN A 62 -2.21 -5.36 10.48
CA GLN A 62 -0.87 -4.90 10.78
C GLN A 62 -0.81 -3.38 10.90
N ALA A 63 -0.35 -2.91 12.06
CA ALA A 63 -0.42 -1.50 12.44
C ALA A 63 0.39 -0.59 11.51
N TRP A 64 1.65 -0.96 11.23
CA TRP A 64 2.51 -0.15 10.37
C TRP A 64 2.05 -0.12 8.90
N SER A 65 1.41 -1.20 8.42
CA SER A 65 0.91 -1.26 7.04
C SER A 65 -0.26 -0.31 6.89
N SER A 66 -1.15 -0.32 7.88
CA SER A 66 -2.32 0.57 7.95
C SER A 66 -1.89 2.03 8.09
N ALA A 67 -0.95 2.33 8.99
CA ALA A 67 -0.44 3.68 9.18
C ALA A 67 0.22 4.25 7.91
N LEU A 68 1.06 3.48 7.23
CA LEU A 68 1.74 3.95 6.02
C LEU A 68 0.79 4.07 4.82
N PHE A 69 -0.27 3.27 4.75
CA PHE A 69 -1.31 3.46 3.74
C PHE A 69 -2.04 4.80 3.93
N ILE A 70 -2.40 5.15 5.17
CA ILE A 70 -2.99 6.46 5.50
C ILE A 70 -2.03 7.59 5.11
N GLU A 71 -0.74 7.44 5.41
CA GLU A 71 0.27 8.44 5.05
C GLU A 71 0.41 8.58 3.52
N LEU A 72 0.39 7.46 2.78
CA LEU A 72 0.38 7.50 1.32
C LEU A 72 -0.84 8.27 0.79
N VAL A 73 -2.04 7.98 1.30
CA VAL A 73 -3.26 8.68 0.87
C VAL A 73 -3.18 10.18 1.17
N LYS A 74 -2.59 10.58 2.30
CA LYS A 74 -2.36 12.00 2.63
C LYS A 74 -1.33 12.64 1.70
N GLU A 75 -0.24 11.95 1.41
CA GLU A 75 0.83 12.43 0.52
C GLU A 75 0.32 12.68 -0.90
N LEU A 76 -0.52 11.78 -1.45
CA LEU A 76 -1.08 11.93 -2.79
C LEU A 76 -2.14 13.03 -2.93
N LYS A 77 -2.62 13.59 -1.82
CA LYS A 77 -3.54 14.74 -1.80
C LYS A 77 -2.82 16.10 -1.78
N ARG A 78 -1.48 16.12 -1.66
CA ARG A 78 -0.66 17.33 -1.68
C ARG A 78 -0.29 17.72 -3.11
#